data_AF-A0A1C3S0E1-F1
#
_entry.id   AF-A0A1C3S0E1-F1
#
_cell.length_a   1.000
_cell.length_b   1.000
_cell.length_c   1.000
_cell.angle_alpha   90.00
_cell.angle_beta   90.00
_cell.angle_gamma   90.00
#
_symmetry.space_group_name_H-M   'P 1'
#
loop_
_entity.id
_entity.type
_entity.pdbx_description
1 polymer ?
#
loop_
_entity_poly.entity_id
_entity_poly.type
_entity_poly.pdbx_seq_one_letter_code
_entity_poly.pdbx_strand_id
1 'polypeptide(L)'
;MVNMNGKYNVRSELLARCIGTGRLKGDVRSDFIGFNGSKQVGYVLLTLFLTKVTNSDLLSHYRIFNRFLHYERKVMDIYNSLSDIEVDCICQEVMAIYEHTQRCCNEKKITTIQLGRKLNGRYADTIAELKETAEIRGEDVISFEMDILNSFNDADEYHGRVKLELDIPASDILYCHDFIDSKHVNSWLVEPHEWVVINRSLNGIVTVPVSSIKILY
;
A
#
# COMPACT_ATOMS: atom_id res chain seq x y z
N MET A 1 2.37 7.57 20.14
CA MET A 1 3.11 7.04 21.30
C MET A 1 3.82 5.82 20.78
N VAL A 2 5.15 5.79 20.84
CA VAL A 2 5.95 4.67 20.32
C VAL A 2 5.82 3.49 21.31
N ASN A 3 5.58 2.28 20.83
CA ASN A 3 5.48 1.11 21.71
C ASN A 3 6.88 0.68 22.21
N MET A 4 6.95 -0.28 23.14
CA MET A 4 8.23 -0.74 23.73
C MET A 4 9.25 -1.25 22.70
N ASN A 5 8.83 -1.53 21.46
CA ASN A 5 9.68 -2.04 20.39
C ASN A 5 10.07 -0.97 19.36
N GLY A 6 9.77 0.31 19.61
CA GLY A 6 10.10 1.38 18.68
C GLY A 6 9.08 1.62 17.56
N LYS A 7 7.98 0.84 17.49
CA LYS A 7 6.94 0.97 16.45
C LYS A 7 5.92 2.06 16.79
N TYR A 8 5.39 2.74 15.78
CA TYR A 8 4.20 3.59 15.93
C TYR A 8 2.97 2.72 16.19
N ASN A 9 2.29 2.95 17.32
CA ASN A 9 1.04 2.26 17.63
C ASN A 9 -0.15 3.05 17.05
N VAL A 10 -0.81 2.47 16.03
CA VAL A 10 -2.02 3.00 15.40
C VAL A 10 -3.18 2.99 16.40
N ARG A 11 -3.74 4.18 16.65
CA ARG A 11 -4.71 4.47 17.70
C ARG A 11 -6.15 4.43 17.20
N SER A 12 -6.41 4.88 15.98
CA SER A 12 -7.74 4.79 15.38
C SER A 12 -8.09 3.34 15.06
N GLU A 13 -9.22 2.87 15.59
CA GLU A 13 -9.76 1.55 15.29
C GLU A 13 -10.09 1.42 13.80
N LEU A 14 -10.70 2.46 13.23
CA LEU A 14 -11.02 2.48 11.80
C LEU A 14 -9.75 2.40 10.94
N LEU A 15 -8.71 3.16 11.29
CA LEU A 15 -7.45 3.12 10.55
C LEU A 15 -6.76 1.76 10.69
N ALA A 16 -6.78 1.16 11.90
CA ALA A 16 -6.26 -0.19 12.10
C ALA A 16 -7.01 -1.23 11.25
N ARG A 17 -8.34 -1.13 11.14
CA ARG A 17 -9.14 -1.95 10.20
C ARG A 17 -8.73 -1.72 8.74
N CYS A 18 -8.52 -0.47 8.35
CA CYS A 18 -8.15 -0.11 6.98
C CYS A 18 -6.77 -0.64 6.58
N ILE A 19 -5.77 -0.57 7.48
CA ILE A 19 -4.42 -1.07 7.27
C ILE A 19 -4.37 -2.60 7.32
N GLY A 20 -4.97 -3.20 8.35
CA GLY A 20 -4.91 -4.64 8.57
C GLY A 20 -5.83 -5.45 7.65
N THR A 21 -6.19 -6.65 8.09
CA THR A 21 -7.12 -7.53 7.35
C THR A 21 -8.57 -7.06 7.41
N GLY A 22 -8.86 -6.02 8.21
CA GLY A 22 -10.20 -5.55 8.56
C GLY A 22 -10.72 -6.09 9.89
N ARG A 23 -10.16 -7.20 10.40
CA ARG A 23 -10.57 -7.80 11.68
C ARG A 23 -9.86 -7.17 12.87
N LEU A 24 -10.62 -6.72 13.85
CA LEU A 24 -10.11 -6.29 15.15
C LEU A 24 -10.15 -7.42 16.18
N LYS A 25 -9.49 -7.19 17.31
CA LYS A 25 -9.48 -8.05 18.47
C LYS A 25 -10.90 -8.22 19.00
N GLY A 26 -11.36 -9.48 19.01
CA GLY A 26 -12.70 -9.85 19.48
C GLY A 26 -13.75 -9.89 18.37
N ASP A 27 -13.43 -9.48 17.15
CA ASP A 27 -14.35 -9.61 16.02
C ASP A 27 -14.58 -11.08 15.66
N VAL A 28 -15.85 -11.48 15.61
CA VAL A 28 -16.28 -12.76 15.02
C VAL A 28 -16.32 -12.65 13.48
N ARG A 29 -16.67 -11.47 12.97
CA ARG A 29 -16.71 -11.12 11.55
C ARG A 29 -16.31 -9.65 11.38
N SER A 30 -15.61 -9.35 10.29
CA SER A 30 -15.35 -7.95 9.94
C SER A 30 -16.46 -7.39 9.06
N ASP A 31 -16.80 -6.12 9.27
CA ASP A 31 -17.71 -5.36 8.42
C ASP A 31 -17.14 -5.16 7.02
N PHE A 32 -15.81 -5.03 6.89
CA PHE A 32 -15.13 -4.92 5.61
C PHE A 32 -13.69 -5.41 5.66
N ILE A 33 -13.08 -5.61 4.50
CA ILE A 33 -11.69 -6.07 4.38
C ILE A 33 -10.76 -4.88 4.16
N GLY A 34 -9.66 -4.87 4.92
CA GLY A 34 -8.61 -3.86 4.83
C GLY A 34 -7.57 -4.15 3.75
N PHE A 35 -6.50 -3.35 3.75
CA PHE A 35 -5.40 -3.44 2.79
C PHE A 35 -4.74 -4.81 2.81
N ASN A 36 -4.28 -5.24 3.99
CA ASN A 36 -3.57 -6.50 4.21
C ASN A 36 -4.47 -7.76 4.10
N GLY A 37 -5.75 -7.61 3.74
CA GLY A 37 -6.65 -8.73 3.49
C GLY A 37 -6.83 -9.02 2.01
N SER A 38 -7.36 -8.05 1.25
CA SER A 38 -7.56 -8.21 -0.19
C SER A 38 -7.84 -6.87 -0.91
N LYS A 39 -7.34 -5.75 -0.38
CA LYS A 39 -7.61 -4.38 -0.86
C LYS A 39 -9.08 -4.10 -1.20
N GLN A 40 -9.97 -4.07 -0.21
CA GLN A 40 -11.38 -3.72 -0.42
C GLN A 40 -11.71 -2.32 0.10
N VAL A 41 -12.89 -2.13 0.70
CA VAL A 41 -13.36 -0.90 1.33
C VAL A 41 -12.28 -0.26 2.21
N GLY A 42 -11.54 -1.04 3.01
CA GLY A 42 -10.52 -0.48 3.89
C GLY A 42 -9.30 0.06 3.16
N TYR A 43 -8.92 -0.53 2.01
CA TYR A 43 -7.90 0.06 1.15
C TYR A 43 -8.36 1.40 0.58
N VAL A 44 -9.62 1.49 0.13
CA VAL A 44 -10.16 2.73 -0.45
C VAL A 44 -10.30 3.84 0.60
N LEU A 45 -10.72 3.50 1.81
CA LEU A 45 -10.73 4.45 2.93
C LEU A 45 -9.31 4.91 3.28
N LEU A 46 -8.34 3.99 3.36
CA LEU A 46 -6.94 4.33 3.60
C LEU A 46 -6.39 5.27 2.53
N THR A 47 -6.69 5.01 1.24
CA THR A 47 -6.26 5.91 0.16
C THR A 47 -6.93 7.26 0.28
N LEU A 48 -8.23 7.36 0.56
CA LEU A 48 -8.93 8.64 0.78
C LEU A 48 -8.31 9.47 1.93
N PHE A 49 -7.96 8.84 3.05
CA PHE A 49 -7.29 9.56 4.14
C PHE A 49 -5.87 9.99 3.74
N LEU A 50 -5.13 9.14 3.03
CA LEU A 50 -3.82 9.48 2.50
C LEU A 50 -3.89 10.65 1.50
N THR A 51 -4.89 10.69 0.62
CA THR A 51 -5.04 11.74 -0.40
C THR A 51 -5.33 13.10 0.22
N LYS A 52 -5.97 13.13 1.40
CA LYS A 52 -6.25 14.37 2.12
C LYS A 52 -5.02 15.00 2.76
N VAL A 53 -4.02 14.19 3.13
CA VAL A 53 -2.78 14.68 3.77
C VAL A 53 -1.57 14.73 2.85
N THR A 54 -1.69 14.11 1.69
CA THR A 54 -0.76 14.28 0.57
C THR A 54 -1.32 15.33 -0.38
N ASN A 55 -0.51 15.80 -1.34
CA ASN A 55 -0.93 16.86 -2.26
C ASN A 55 -2.29 16.52 -2.90
N SER A 56 -3.29 17.40 -2.80
CA SER A 56 -4.66 17.13 -3.27
C SER A 56 -4.75 16.87 -4.78
N ASP A 57 -3.76 17.37 -5.53
CA ASP A 57 -3.63 17.14 -6.97
C ASP A 57 -3.21 15.71 -7.31
N LEU A 58 -2.72 14.95 -6.33
CA LEU A 58 -2.03 13.69 -6.59
C LEU A 58 -2.98 12.59 -7.03
N LEU A 59 -4.27 12.66 -6.69
CA LEU A 59 -5.18 11.51 -6.78
C LEU A 59 -6.65 11.93 -7.00
N SER A 60 -7.09 11.88 -8.26
CA SER A 60 -8.50 12.11 -8.62
C SER A 60 -9.42 11.02 -8.08
N HIS A 61 -10.72 11.32 -7.94
CA HIS A 61 -11.75 10.31 -7.61
C HIS A 61 -11.63 9.07 -8.51
N TYR A 62 -11.38 9.29 -9.81
CA TYR A 62 -11.13 8.22 -10.77
C TYR A 62 -9.94 7.34 -10.34
N ARG A 63 -8.83 7.93 -9.93
CA ARG A 63 -7.64 7.18 -9.50
C ARG A 63 -7.88 6.29 -8.28
N ILE A 64 -8.76 6.72 -7.38
CA ILE A 64 -9.12 5.98 -6.17
C ILE A 64 -10.12 4.86 -6.50
N PHE A 65 -11.15 5.16 -7.29
CA PHE A 65 -12.30 4.28 -7.48
C PHE A 65 -12.31 3.49 -8.79
N ASN A 66 -11.45 3.74 -9.79
CA ASN A 66 -11.54 3.06 -11.10
C ASN A 66 -11.63 1.52 -10.98
N ARG A 67 -10.78 0.91 -10.15
CA ARG A 67 -10.78 -0.54 -9.88
C ARG A 67 -11.66 -0.95 -8.69
N PHE A 68 -12.23 0.01 -7.99
CA PHE A 68 -12.90 -0.16 -6.70
C PHE A 68 -14.30 0.46 -6.64
N LEU A 69 -14.89 0.77 -7.81
CA LEU A 69 -16.16 1.49 -7.93
C LEU A 69 -17.31 0.75 -7.23
N HIS A 70 -17.28 -0.58 -7.24
CA HIS A 70 -18.25 -1.41 -6.53
C HIS A 70 -18.22 -1.25 -5.00
N TYR A 71 -17.15 -0.69 -4.44
CA TYR A 71 -17.06 -0.34 -3.02
C TYR A 71 -17.47 1.11 -2.72
N GLU A 72 -17.65 1.96 -3.73
CA GLU A 72 -17.86 3.41 -3.57
C GLU A 72 -18.97 3.74 -2.59
N ARG A 73 -20.18 3.19 -2.80
CA ARG A 73 -21.32 3.44 -1.90
C ARG A 73 -20.95 3.15 -0.45
N LYS A 74 -20.42 1.95 -0.17
CA LYS A 74 -20.09 1.53 1.19
C LYS A 74 -18.96 2.35 1.80
N VAL A 75 -17.96 2.72 1.01
CA VAL A 75 -16.87 3.61 1.43
C VAL A 75 -17.41 4.98 1.81
N MET A 76 -18.26 5.56 0.97
CA MET A 76 -18.85 6.88 1.21
C MET A 76 -19.84 6.85 2.38
N ASP A 77 -20.59 5.77 2.58
CA ASP A 77 -21.47 5.61 3.75
C ASP A 77 -20.66 5.63 5.05
N ILE A 78 -19.53 4.90 5.11
CA ILE A 78 -18.63 4.91 6.27
C ILE A 78 -18.01 6.29 6.43
N TYR A 79 -17.46 6.86 5.37
CA TYR A 79 -16.77 8.14 5.41
C TYR A 79 -17.71 9.28 5.85
N ASN A 80 -18.93 9.33 5.32
CA ASN A 80 -19.93 10.37 5.65
C ASN A 80 -20.56 10.17 7.04
N SER A 81 -20.39 9.00 7.68
CA SER A 81 -20.80 8.79 9.07
C SER A 81 -19.83 9.39 10.08
N LEU A 82 -18.60 9.74 9.65
CA LEU A 82 -17.59 10.38 10.49
C LEU A 82 -17.85 11.88 10.57
N SER A 83 -17.63 12.47 11.73
CA SER A 83 -17.52 13.91 11.88
C SER A 83 -16.24 14.45 11.25
N ASP A 84 -16.22 15.75 10.91
CA ASP A 84 -15.02 16.41 10.37
C ASP A 84 -13.81 16.25 11.31
N ILE A 85 -14.05 16.34 12.64
CA ILE A 85 -13.01 16.17 13.66
C ILE A 85 -12.42 14.75 13.61
N GLU A 86 -13.25 13.71 13.43
CA GLU A 86 -12.79 12.33 13.31
C GLU A 86 -11.97 12.11 12.04
N VAL A 87 -12.44 12.66 10.91
CA VAL A 87 -11.70 12.61 9.64
C VAL A 87 -10.34 13.27 9.79
N ASP A 88 -10.27 14.47 10.38
CA ASP A 88 -9.03 15.19 10.59
C ASP A 88 -8.08 14.44 11.52
N CYS A 89 -8.59 13.83 12.60
CA CYS A 89 -7.79 13.01 13.50
C CYS A 89 -7.18 11.79 12.78
N ILE A 90 -7.96 11.10 11.94
CA ILE A 90 -7.48 9.95 11.16
C ILE A 90 -6.43 10.40 10.14
N CYS A 91 -6.68 11.51 9.45
CA CYS A 91 -5.74 12.10 8.50
C CYS A 91 -4.41 12.44 9.17
N GLN A 92 -4.45 13.14 10.31
CA GLN A 92 -3.25 13.45 11.10
C GLN A 92 -2.51 12.20 11.56
N GLU A 93 -3.24 11.12 11.89
CA GLU A 93 -2.61 9.86 12.25
C GLU A 93 -1.92 9.17 11.05
N VAL A 94 -2.52 9.21 9.85
CA VAL A 94 -1.86 8.74 8.61
C VAL A 94 -0.57 9.50 8.36
N MET A 95 -0.58 10.83 8.52
CA MET A 95 0.62 11.64 8.40
C MET A 95 1.67 11.29 9.47
N ALA A 96 1.25 11.08 10.72
CA ALA A 96 2.14 10.69 11.81
C ALA A 96 2.78 9.31 11.59
N ILE A 97 2.06 8.37 10.97
CA ILE A 97 2.59 7.08 10.53
C ILE A 97 3.68 7.29 9.49
N TYR A 98 3.40 8.08 8.44
CA TYR A 98 4.39 8.39 7.40
C TYR A 98 5.65 9.05 7.99
N GLU A 99 5.49 10.10 8.80
CA GLU A 99 6.60 10.80 9.45
C GLU A 99 7.43 9.88 10.36
N HIS A 100 6.78 8.95 11.07
CA HIS A 100 7.47 7.95 11.87
C HIS A 100 8.28 7.00 10.97
N THR A 101 7.69 6.48 9.90
CA THR A 101 8.38 5.65 8.90
C THR A 101 9.61 6.37 8.34
N GLN A 102 9.48 7.64 7.95
CA GLN A 102 10.60 8.43 7.43
C GLN A 102 11.69 8.62 8.48
N ARG A 103 11.33 8.86 9.75
CA ARG A 103 12.28 8.94 10.85
C ARG A 103 13.05 7.63 11.03
N CYS A 104 12.35 6.48 11.03
CA CYS A 104 12.98 5.18 11.17
C CYS A 104 13.91 4.85 9.99
N CYS A 105 13.52 5.18 8.75
CA CYS A 105 14.41 5.07 7.58
C CYS A 105 15.66 5.93 7.77
N ASN A 106 15.50 7.19 8.17
CA ASN A 106 16.62 8.12 8.39
C ASN A 106 17.58 7.66 9.49
N GLU A 107 17.05 7.18 10.63
CA GLU A 107 17.85 6.63 11.73
C GLU A 107 18.68 5.41 11.28
N LYS A 108 18.10 4.58 10.40
CA LYS A 108 18.77 3.43 9.78
C LYS A 108 19.63 3.82 8.56
N LYS A 109 19.71 5.11 8.20
CA LYS A 109 20.39 5.64 7.01
C LYS A 109 19.91 4.99 5.69
N ILE A 110 18.64 4.61 5.64
CA ILE A 110 17.99 4.05 4.47
C ILE A 110 17.48 5.20 3.60
N THR A 111 18.07 5.36 2.42
CA THR A 111 17.58 6.31 1.40
C THR A 111 16.77 5.61 0.31
N THR A 112 17.09 4.34 0.04
CA THR A 112 16.46 3.49 -0.97
C THR A 112 16.42 2.07 -0.42
N ILE A 113 15.40 1.30 -0.80
CA ILE A 113 15.22 -0.09 -0.40
C ILE A 113 14.94 -0.91 -1.65
N GLN A 114 15.72 -1.98 -1.85
CA GLN A 114 15.43 -2.95 -2.89
C GLN A 114 14.26 -3.83 -2.43
N LEU A 115 13.15 -3.80 -3.17
CA LEU A 115 11.92 -4.50 -2.81
C LEU A 115 11.41 -5.38 -3.95
N GLY A 116 11.03 -6.60 -3.58
CA GLY A 116 10.43 -7.60 -4.45
C GLY A 116 8.90 -7.54 -4.44
N ARG A 117 8.27 -7.80 -5.59
CA ARG A 117 6.85 -8.10 -5.66
C ARG A 117 6.56 -9.16 -6.72
N LYS A 118 6.00 -10.27 -6.26
CA LYS A 118 5.50 -11.33 -7.14
C LYS A 118 4.08 -11.04 -7.62
N LEU A 119 3.84 -11.25 -8.90
CA LEU A 119 2.59 -10.98 -9.60
C LEU A 119 2.05 -12.26 -10.22
N ASN A 120 0.72 -12.36 -10.28
CA ASN A 120 0.00 -13.51 -10.84
C ASN A 120 -1.16 -13.10 -11.75
N GLY A 121 -1.67 -14.11 -12.46
CA GLY A 121 -2.84 -14.01 -13.33
C GLY A 121 -2.63 -13.05 -14.49
N ARG A 122 -3.74 -12.57 -15.06
CA ARG A 122 -3.73 -11.74 -16.28
C ARG A 122 -2.82 -10.52 -16.20
N TYR A 123 -2.69 -9.91 -15.02
CA TYR A 123 -1.82 -8.75 -14.85
C TYR A 123 -0.33 -9.10 -14.98
N ALA A 124 0.08 -10.27 -14.46
CA ALA A 124 1.44 -10.77 -14.67
C ALA A 124 1.68 -11.15 -16.13
N ASP A 125 0.68 -11.75 -16.79
CA ASP A 125 0.77 -12.10 -18.22
C ASP A 125 0.98 -10.85 -19.08
N THR A 126 0.22 -9.78 -18.83
CA THR A 126 0.40 -8.49 -19.52
C THR A 126 1.80 -7.90 -19.29
N ILE A 127 2.33 -7.97 -18.06
CA ILE A 127 3.68 -7.46 -17.78
C ILE A 127 4.75 -8.31 -18.49
N ALA A 128 4.56 -9.63 -18.56
CA ALA A 128 5.46 -10.52 -19.30
C ALA A 128 5.46 -10.19 -20.80
N GLU A 129 4.28 -10.01 -21.41
CA GLU A 129 4.15 -9.63 -22.83
C GLU A 129 4.78 -8.26 -23.12
N LEU A 130 4.58 -7.27 -22.23
CA LEU A 130 5.21 -5.96 -22.35
C LEU A 130 6.74 -6.07 -22.27
N LYS A 131 7.26 -6.88 -21.33
CA LYS A 131 8.68 -7.14 -21.20
C LYS A 131 9.26 -7.76 -22.48
N GLU A 132 8.65 -8.84 -22.98
CA GLU A 132 9.11 -9.52 -24.20
C GLU A 132 9.10 -8.56 -25.40
N THR A 133 8.05 -7.74 -25.53
CA THR A 133 7.93 -6.75 -26.60
C THR A 133 9.03 -5.69 -26.52
N ALA A 134 9.32 -5.19 -25.31
CA ALA A 134 10.38 -4.21 -25.08
C ALA A 134 11.76 -4.79 -25.42
N GLU A 135 12.03 -6.03 -25.01
CA GLU A 135 13.28 -6.73 -25.35
C GLU A 135 13.46 -6.91 -26.86
N ILE A 136 12.40 -7.27 -27.59
CA ILE A 136 12.43 -7.37 -29.06
C ILE A 136 12.72 -6.02 -29.73
N ARG A 137 12.20 -4.93 -29.16
CA ARG A 137 12.35 -3.57 -29.69
C ARG A 137 13.64 -2.87 -29.24
N GLY A 138 14.39 -3.47 -28.31
CA GLY A 138 15.54 -2.83 -27.68
C GLY A 138 15.17 -1.64 -26.78
N GLU A 139 13.99 -1.69 -26.14
CA GLU A 139 13.54 -0.70 -25.16
C GLU A 139 14.03 -1.10 -23.75
N ASP A 140 14.59 -0.15 -23.00
CA ASP A 140 15.15 -0.42 -21.66
C ASP A 140 14.10 -0.37 -20.53
N VAL A 141 12.91 0.17 -20.81
CA VAL A 141 11.86 0.40 -19.82
C VAL A 141 10.50 0.00 -20.37
N ILE A 142 9.59 -0.41 -19.49
CA ILE A 142 8.17 -0.53 -19.79
C ILE A 142 7.34 0.34 -18.86
N SER A 143 6.15 0.71 -19.30
CA SER A 143 5.19 1.47 -18.50
C SER A 143 3.89 0.70 -18.32
N PHE A 144 3.36 0.68 -17.10
CA PHE A 144 2.10 0.01 -16.78
C PHE A 144 1.41 0.65 -15.57
N GLU A 145 0.11 0.42 -15.42
CA GLU A 145 -0.68 0.92 -14.29
C GLU A 145 -0.37 0.13 -13.00
N MET A 146 -0.16 0.84 -11.89
CA MET A 146 -0.14 0.27 -10.54
C MET A 146 -1.22 0.93 -9.67
N ASP A 147 -1.60 0.33 -8.56
CA ASP A 147 -2.52 0.94 -7.58
C ASP A 147 -1.86 2.14 -6.86
N ILE A 148 -2.61 2.87 -6.04
CA ILE A 148 -2.08 3.98 -5.22
C ILE A 148 -1.17 3.44 -4.12
N LEU A 149 -1.62 2.41 -3.40
CA LEU A 149 -0.81 1.71 -2.41
C LEU A 149 -0.54 0.29 -2.89
N ASN A 150 0.72 -0.11 -2.77
CA ASN A 150 1.21 -1.39 -3.26
C ASN A 150 1.97 -2.10 -2.16
N SER A 151 1.63 -3.37 -1.97
CA SER A 151 2.35 -4.26 -1.09
C SER A 151 3.54 -4.83 -1.85
N PHE A 152 4.70 -4.76 -1.21
CA PHE A 152 5.93 -5.41 -1.64
C PHE A 152 6.40 -6.33 -0.51
N ASN A 153 6.79 -7.54 -0.89
CA ASN A 153 7.31 -8.55 0.01
C ASN A 153 8.25 -9.45 -0.81
N ASP A 154 9.49 -9.60 -0.33
CA ASP A 154 10.50 -10.48 -0.93
C ASP A 154 10.72 -11.77 -0.12
N ALA A 155 9.94 -11.98 0.94
CA ALA A 155 9.82 -13.31 1.52
C ALA A 155 9.24 -14.22 0.43
N ASP A 156 9.90 -15.33 0.15
CA ASP A 156 9.52 -16.31 -0.89
C ASP A 156 8.16 -17.01 -0.65
N GLU A 157 7.32 -16.43 0.21
CA GLU A 157 6.05 -16.91 0.72
C GLU A 157 4.92 -16.89 -0.33
N TYR A 158 5.06 -16.05 -1.35
CA TYR A 158 4.07 -15.93 -2.43
C TYR A 158 4.57 -16.59 -3.72
N HIS A 159 3.70 -17.34 -4.38
CA HIS A 159 3.94 -17.78 -5.76
C HIS A 159 3.70 -16.61 -6.73
N GLY A 160 4.42 -16.58 -7.84
CA GLY A 160 4.38 -15.49 -8.83
C GLY A 160 4.88 -15.97 -10.18
N ARG A 161 4.22 -15.63 -11.28
CA ARG A 161 4.78 -15.83 -12.64
C ARG A 161 5.77 -14.72 -13.01
N VAL A 162 5.58 -13.52 -12.48
CA VAL A 162 6.47 -12.38 -12.69
C VAL A 162 6.92 -11.84 -11.34
N LYS A 163 8.21 -11.54 -11.19
CA LYS A 163 8.78 -10.82 -10.05
C LYS A 163 9.24 -9.44 -10.52
N LEU A 164 8.75 -8.39 -9.86
CA LEU A 164 9.32 -7.06 -9.93
C LEU A 164 10.38 -6.91 -8.83
N GLU A 165 11.55 -6.40 -9.18
CA GLU A 165 12.64 -6.07 -8.25
C GLU A 165 13.02 -4.61 -8.44
N LEU A 166 12.52 -3.75 -7.53
CA LEU A 166 12.59 -2.31 -7.68
C LEU A 166 13.40 -1.68 -6.55
N ASP A 167 14.23 -0.70 -6.92
CA ASP A 167 14.86 0.21 -5.97
C ASP A 167 13.86 1.32 -5.62
N ILE A 168 13.26 1.23 -4.43
CA ILE A 168 12.18 2.11 -3.99
C ILE A 168 12.74 3.18 -3.05
N PRO A 169 12.56 4.48 -3.34
CA PRO A 169 12.97 5.54 -2.43
C PRO A 169 12.29 5.40 -1.06
N ALA A 170 13.03 5.64 0.02
CA ALA A 170 12.46 5.62 1.38
C ALA A 170 11.28 6.59 1.54
N SER A 171 11.32 7.72 0.81
CA SER A 171 10.25 8.71 0.74
C SER A 171 8.92 8.16 0.24
N ASP A 172 8.92 7.04 -0.47
CA ASP A 172 7.74 6.44 -1.07
C ASP A 172 7.15 5.33 -0.19
N ILE A 173 7.79 5.02 0.94
CA ILE A 173 7.27 4.07 1.92
C ILE A 173 6.27 4.76 2.83
N LEU A 174 5.04 4.24 2.88
CA LEU A 174 4.04 4.68 3.84
C LEU A 174 4.31 4.07 5.22
N TYR A 175 4.42 2.73 5.26
CA TYR A 175 4.77 1.96 6.45
C TYR A 175 5.27 0.57 6.06
N CYS A 176 5.86 -0.15 7.02
CA CYS A 176 6.17 -1.56 6.92
C CYS A 176 5.92 -2.27 8.26
N HIS A 177 5.99 -3.60 8.25
CA HIS A 177 5.85 -4.43 9.45
C HIS A 177 6.68 -3.94 10.63
N ASP A 178 7.93 -3.58 10.39
CA ASP A 178 8.89 -3.24 11.44
C ASP A 178 8.62 -1.89 12.10
N PHE A 179 7.83 -1.00 11.48
CA PHE A 179 7.66 0.37 11.94
C PHE A 179 6.30 0.67 12.55
N ILE A 180 5.27 -0.14 12.28
CA ILE A 180 3.94 0.12 12.83
C ILE A 180 3.30 -1.12 13.45
N ASP A 181 2.40 -0.89 14.39
CA ASP A 181 1.59 -1.92 15.03
C ASP A 181 0.27 -1.34 15.52
N SER A 182 -0.66 -2.17 15.99
CA SER A 182 -1.86 -1.70 16.67
C SER A 182 -2.29 -2.63 17.79
N LYS A 183 -2.71 -2.04 18.92
CA LYS A 183 -3.33 -2.80 20.02
C LYS A 183 -4.70 -3.40 19.65
N HIS A 184 -5.28 -2.95 18.53
CA HIS A 184 -6.62 -3.30 18.10
C HIS A 184 -6.69 -4.62 17.34
N VAL A 185 -5.56 -5.23 16.99
CA VAL A 185 -5.50 -6.51 16.28
C VAL A 185 -4.96 -7.61 17.18
N ASN A 186 -5.35 -8.87 16.93
CA ASN A 186 -4.86 -10.04 17.67
C ASN A 186 -3.56 -10.63 17.08
N SER A 187 -3.25 -10.28 15.84
CA SER A 187 -2.08 -10.72 15.08
C SER A 187 -1.25 -9.50 14.66
N TRP A 188 -0.43 -9.64 13.63
CA TRP A 188 0.26 -8.52 13.03
C TRP A 188 -0.72 -7.58 12.33
N LEU A 189 -0.54 -6.27 12.50
CA LEU A 189 -1.25 -5.26 11.74
C LEU A 189 -0.87 -5.33 10.25
N VAL A 190 0.43 -5.50 9.99
CA VAL A 190 1.05 -5.61 8.66
C VAL A 190 1.81 -6.93 8.62
N GLU A 191 1.73 -7.69 7.53
CA GLU A 191 2.39 -9.00 7.45
C GLU A 191 3.91 -8.88 7.62
N PRO A 192 4.59 -9.86 8.25
CA PRO A 192 6.05 -9.87 8.31
C PRO A 192 6.69 -9.64 6.94
N HIS A 193 7.78 -8.87 6.91
CA HIS A 193 8.51 -8.51 5.68
C HIS A 193 7.76 -7.64 4.66
N GLU A 194 6.50 -7.27 4.92
CA GLU A 194 5.72 -6.42 4.03
C GLU A 194 6.09 -4.94 4.15
N TRP A 195 6.26 -4.31 2.99
CA TRP A 195 6.44 -2.88 2.80
C TRP A 195 5.28 -2.32 1.97
N VAL A 196 4.65 -1.25 2.45
CA VAL A 196 3.58 -0.57 1.73
C VAL A 196 4.10 0.70 1.09
N VAL A 197 4.06 0.71 -0.23
CA VAL A 197 4.65 1.73 -1.09
C VAL A 197 3.56 2.58 -1.74
N ILE A 198 3.76 3.89 -1.67
CA ILE A 198 2.95 4.90 -2.32
C ILE A 198 3.40 5.02 -3.78
N ASN A 199 2.49 4.78 -4.71
CA ASN A 199 2.67 5.16 -6.10
C ASN A 199 2.35 6.66 -6.24
N ARG A 200 3.40 7.47 -6.43
CA ARG A 200 3.28 8.93 -6.58
C ARG A 200 2.86 9.39 -7.98
N SER A 201 2.67 8.48 -8.93
CA SER A 201 2.25 8.82 -10.29
C SER A 201 0.79 9.29 -10.34
N LEU A 202 0.57 10.49 -10.87
CA LEU A 202 -0.75 11.14 -10.97
C LEU A 202 -1.75 10.33 -11.80
N ASN A 203 -1.28 9.75 -12.90
CA ASN A 203 -2.09 8.92 -13.79
C ASN A 203 -2.04 7.43 -13.41
N GLY A 204 -1.25 7.07 -12.40
CA GLY A 204 -1.06 5.71 -11.95
C GLY A 204 -0.13 4.84 -12.76
N ILE A 205 0.43 5.38 -13.83
CA ILE A 205 1.39 4.68 -14.68
C ILE A 205 2.76 4.83 -14.06
N VAL A 206 3.42 3.71 -13.80
CA VAL A 206 4.83 3.67 -13.41
C VAL A 206 5.66 3.25 -14.62
N THR A 207 6.90 3.71 -14.66
CA THR A 207 7.90 3.27 -15.64
C THR A 207 8.99 2.52 -14.89
N VAL A 208 9.26 1.28 -15.30
CA VAL A 208 10.25 0.43 -14.64
C VAL A 208 11.26 -0.13 -15.66
N PRO A 209 12.52 -0.35 -15.26
CA PRO A 209 13.50 -1.02 -16.11
C PRO A 209 13.05 -2.43 -16.49
N VAL A 210 13.27 -2.83 -17.74
CA VAL A 210 13.05 -4.20 -18.22
C VAL A 210 13.87 -5.21 -17.41
N SER A 211 15.07 -4.81 -16.98
CA SER A 211 15.99 -5.63 -16.17
C SER A 211 15.46 -5.94 -14.76
N SER A 212 14.57 -5.09 -14.23
CA SER A 212 13.89 -5.24 -12.94
C SER A 212 12.71 -6.23 -12.99
N ILE A 213 12.40 -6.78 -14.16
CA ILE A 213 11.28 -7.72 -14.35
C ILE A 213 11.84 -9.11 -14.63
N LYS A 214 11.55 -10.07 -13.76
CA LYS A 214 11.91 -11.49 -13.93
C LYS A 214 10.68 -12.31 -14.24
N ILE A 215 10.74 -13.10 -15.31
CA ILE A 215 9.74 -14.14 -15.58
C ILE A 215 10.19 -15.40 -14.84
N LEU A 216 9.31 -15.94 -14.01
CA LEU A 216 9.51 -17.14 -13.22
C LEU A 216 8.82 -18.30 -13.95
N TYR A 217 9.57 -19.36 -14.24
CA TYR A 217 9.10 -20.57 -14.92
C TYR A 217 8.94 -21.73 -13.93
#